data_AF-F3ZM77-F1
#
_entry.id   AF-F3ZM77-F1
#
_cell.length_a   1.000
_cell.length_b   1.000
_cell.length_c   1.000
_cell.angle_alpha   90.00
_cell.angle_beta   90.00
_cell.angle_gamma   90.00
#
_symmetry.space_group_name_H-M   'P 1'
#
loop_
_entity.id
_entity.type
_entity.pdbx_description
1 polymer ?
#
loop_
_entity_poly.entity_id
_entity_poly.type
_entity_poly.pdbx_seq_one_letter_code
_entity_poly.pdbx_strand_id
1 'polypeptide(L)'
;MRWGLAVVLCAGLAGGSAAYVTSLHRADVPGLSTKSDGRWDYSELSLPALRTDEPKPGDRANTAGTHFADPRDLLLPAPAGAKTDKALPGGVVPVDRFLTEYGKDERATLRDALDVTGLRQVTARGWTMPDGTHARVYLLRFPGAGYAASFLGEDLGARAQAPAIEPRGSSLSTRDPGWEPFPAAYEAGSGMAYAEEAPFGARQIRHGYLRMGDTVALMITDHPGRTPAVPFRQMMILQGQLLA
;
A
#
# COMPACT_ATOMS: atom_id res chain seq x y z
N MET A 1 64.99 14.66 -13.39
CA MET A 1 63.60 15.17 -13.25
C MET A 1 62.57 14.57 -14.24
N ARG A 2 62.92 13.63 -15.14
CA ARG A 2 61.97 13.16 -16.18
C ARG A 2 60.98 12.11 -15.67
N TRP A 3 61.40 11.29 -14.71
CA TRP A 3 60.60 10.22 -14.13
C TRP A 3 59.64 10.67 -13.02
N GLY A 4 59.99 11.74 -12.29
CA GLY A 4 59.13 12.27 -11.21
C GLY A 4 57.79 12.78 -11.71
N LEU A 5 57.77 13.46 -12.87
CA LEU A 5 56.54 13.94 -13.48
C LEU A 5 55.62 12.78 -13.91
N ALA A 6 56.21 11.72 -14.47
CA ALA A 6 55.47 10.53 -14.88
C ALA A 6 54.82 9.81 -13.69
N VAL A 7 55.54 9.66 -12.58
CA VAL A 7 54.99 9.04 -11.34
C VAL A 7 53.84 9.86 -10.79
N VAL A 8 53.96 11.19 -10.73
CA VAL A 8 52.90 12.07 -10.24
C VAL A 8 51.66 12.02 -11.15
N LEU A 9 51.83 11.99 -12.47
CA LEU A 9 50.73 11.85 -13.42
C LEU A 9 50.02 10.50 -13.28
N CYS A 10 50.78 9.40 -13.19
CA CYS A 10 50.19 8.07 -13.01
C CYS A 10 49.47 7.95 -11.67
N ALA A 11 50.05 8.45 -10.58
CA ALA A 11 49.42 8.42 -9.26
C ALA A 11 48.17 9.30 -9.20
N GLY A 12 48.21 10.49 -9.82
CA GLY A 12 47.07 11.40 -9.87
C GLY A 12 45.91 10.85 -10.70
N LEU A 13 46.20 10.26 -11.87
CA LEU A 13 45.17 9.63 -12.71
C LEU A 13 44.58 8.39 -12.03
N ALA A 14 45.42 7.51 -11.48
CA ALA A 14 44.95 6.30 -10.80
C ALA A 14 44.13 6.63 -9.54
N GLY A 15 44.63 7.56 -8.70
CA GLY A 15 43.92 8.01 -7.50
C GLY A 15 42.63 8.74 -7.82
N GLY A 16 42.64 9.61 -8.83
CA GLY A 16 41.44 10.34 -9.29
C GLY A 16 40.37 9.41 -9.85
N SER A 17 40.74 8.44 -10.69
CA SER A 17 39.80 7.44 -11.21
C SER A 17 39.25 6.54 -10.10
N ALA A 18 40.09 6.10 -9.17
CA ALA A 18 39.64 5.30 -8.02
C ALA A 18 38.67 6.09 -7.15
N ALA A 19 39.02 7.31 -6.76
CA ALA A 19 38.16 8.18 -5.95
C ALA A 19 36.82 8.46 -6.64
N TYR A 20 36.84 8.76 -7.93
CA TYR A 20 35.64 8.98 -8.72
C TYR A 20 34.73 7.76 -8.74
N VAL A 21 35.27 6.56 -9.06
CA VAL A 21 34.48 5.32 -9.09
C VAL A 21 33.95 4.95 -7.70
N THR A 22 34.72 5.14 -6.64
CA THR A 22 34.27 4.86 -5.26
C THR A 22 33.25 5.88 -4.73
N SER A 23 33.19 7.07 -5.33
CA SER A 23 32.22 8.11 -4.94
C SER A 23 30.85 7.94 -5.60
N LEU A 24 30.76 7.19 -6.69
CA LEU A 24 29.50 6.94 -7.38
C LEU A 24 28.64 5.95 -6.59
N HIS A 25 27.34 6.22 -6.53
CA HIS A 25 26.38 5.19 -6.12
C HIS A 25 26.37 4.10 -7.18
N ARG A 26 26.16 2.83 -6.78
CA ARG A 26 26.14 1.68 -7.70
C ARG A 26 25.21 1.90 -8.92
N ALA A 27 24.12 2.64 -8.72
CA ALA A 27 23.13 2.96 -9.75
C ALA A 27 23.66 3.92 -10.83
N ASP A 28 24.66 4.75 -10.51
CA ASP A 28 25.18 5.80 -11.37
C ASP A 28 26.42 5.36 -12.16
N VAL A 29 26.87 4.11 -11.97
CA VAL A 29 27.99 3.55 -12.72
C VAL A 29 27.49 3.04 -14.09
N PRO A 30 27.99 3.57 -15.21
CA PRO A 30 27.61 3.12 -16.55
C PRO A 30 27.79 1.61 -16.71
N GLY A 31 26.74 0.90 -17.12
CA GLY A 31 26.76 -0.56 -17.30
C GLY A 31 26.49 -1.39 -16.04
N LEU A 32 26.37 -0.75 -14.88
CA LEU A 32 26.01 -1.39 -13.59
C LEU A 32 24.65 -0.90 -13.05
N SER A 33 23.97 0.00 -13.76
CA SER A 33 22.61 0.41 -13.43
C SER A 33 21.66 -0.80 -13.53
N THR A 34 21.07 -1.17 -12.39
CA THR A 34 20.02 -2.19 -12.35
C THR A 34 18.80 -1.65 -13.09
N LYS A 35 18.25 -2.44 -14.03
CA LYS A 35 16.94 -2.15 -14.59
C LYS A 35 15.94 -2.03 -13.43
N SER A 36 15.03 -1.06 -13.53
CA SER A 36 13.93 -0.96 -12.57
C SER A 36 13.19 -2.29 -12.51
N ASP A 37 12.95 -2.79 -11.30
CA ASP A 37 12.16 -3.99 -11.06
C ASP A 37 10.65 -3.68 -10.99
N GLY A 38 10.27 -2.45 -11.33
CA GLY A 38 8.89 -2.00 -11.36
C GLY A 38 8.35 -1.56 -10.01
N ARG A 39 9.14 -1.56 -8.93
CA ARG A 39 8.71 -1.00 -7.63
C ARG A 39 8.63 0.52 -7.68
N TRP A 40 7.73 1.06 -6.87
CA TRP A 40 7.70 2.49 -6.58
C TRP A 40 8.66 2.83 -5.45
N ASP A 41 9.21 4.03 -5.52
CA ASP A 41 10.16 4.53 -4.53
C ASP A 41 9.41 5.18 -3.37
N TYR A 42 9.32 4.49 -2.24
CA TYR A 42 8.69 5.01 -1.03
C TYR A 42 9.77 5.53 -0.09
N SER A 43 9.46 6.61 0.64
CA SER A 43 10.30 7.02 1.78
C SER A 43 10.40 5.88 2.80
N GLU A 44 11.49 5.88 3.57
CA GLU A 44 11.65 4.96 4.69
C GLU A 44 10.42 5.03 5.62
N LEU A 45 9.85 3.87 5.91
CA LEU A 45 8.67 3.77 6.76
C LEU A 45 9.12 3.62 8.22
N SER A 46 8.49 4.38 9.09
CA SER A 46 8.63 4.23 10.53
C SER A 46 7.25 4.08 11.15
N LEU A 47 7.15 3.18 12.13
CA LEU A 47 5.93 3.07 12.92
C LEU A 47 5.85 4.24 13.90
N PRO A 48 4.66 4.80 14.13
CA PRO A 48 4.46 5.80 15.17
C PRO A 48 4.85 5.21 16.54
N ALA A 49 5.52 6.03 17.36
CA ALA A 49 5.86 5.64 18.72
C ALA A 49 4.59 5.53 19.57
N LEU A 50 4.36 4.35 20.15
CA LEU A 50 3.28 4.12 21.12
C LEU A 50 3.71 4.56 22.52
N ARG A 51 2.74 4.83 23.40
CA ARG A 51 3.05 5.03 24.82
C ARG A 51 3.56 3.73 25.44
N THR A 52 4.32 3.84 26.54
CA THR A 52 5.02 2.71 27.20
C THR A 52 4.10 1.54 27.59
N ASP A 53 2.81 1.79 27.73
CA ASP A 53 1.76 0.85 28.16
C ASP A 53 0.74 0.52 27.07
N GLU A 54 0.89 1.04 25.85
CA GLU A 54 -0.01 0.79 24.73
C GLU A 54 0.46 -0.42 23.91
N PRO A 55 -0.21 -1.59 24.02
CA PRO A 55 0.18 -2.78 23.29
C PRO A 55 -0.18 -2.69 21.80
N LYS A 56 0.58 -3.37 20.94
CA LYS A 56 0.27 -3.47 19.51
C LYS A 56 -1.04 -4.24 19.27
N PRO A 57 -1.70 -4.09 18.11
CA PRO A 57 -2.92 -4.82 17.78
C PRO A 57 -2.78 -6.35 17.85
N GLY A 58 -1.59 -6.89 17.56
CA GLY A 58 -1.30 -8.33 17.62
C GLY A 58 -0.87 -8.84 18.99
N ASP A 59 -0.65 -7.96 19.97
CA ASP A 59 -0.16 -8.37 21.29
C ASP A 59 -1.26 -9.05 22.09
N ARG A 60 -0.91 -10.11 22.83
CA ARG A 60 -1.86 -10.86 23.67
C ARG A 60 -2.55 -9.99 24.74
N ALA A 61 -1.90 -8.92 25.18
CA ALA A 61 -2.47 -7.96 26.12
C ALA A 61 -3.57 -7.09 25.49
N ASN A 62 -3.58 -6.97 24.15
CA ASN A 62 -4.56 -6.21 23.38
C ASN A 62 -5.67 -7.12 22.86
N THR A 63 -6.54 -7.58 23.75
CA THR A 63 -7.62 -8.52 23.38
C THR A 63 -8.62 -7.94 22.38
N ALA A 64 -8.75 -6.61 22.33
CA ALA A 64 -9.60 -5.92 21.37
C ALA A 64 -8.94 -5.71 19.99
N GLY A 65 -7.61 -5.90 19.89
CA GLY A 65 -6.83 -5.60 18.70
C GLY A 65 -6.85 -4.11 18.33
N THR A 66 -6.91 -3.21 19.32
CA THR A 66 -7.02 -1.77 19.06
C THR A 66 -5.70 -1.20 18.57
N HIS A 67 -5.72 -0.42 17.49
CA HIS A 67 -4.59 0.45 17.15
C HIS A 67 -4.59 1.68 18.04
N PHE A 68 -3.60 1.83 18.93
CA PHE A 68 -3.49 3.04 19.75
C PHE A 68 -2.93 4.25 18.97
N ALA A 69 -2.18 3.98 17.89
CA ALA A 69 -1.75 5.01 16.95
C ALA A 69 -2.93 5.63 16.19
N ASP A 70 -2.75 6.88 15.76
CA ASP A 70 -3.69 7.54 14.87
C ASP A 70 -3.65 6.89 13.47
N PRO A 71 -4.79 6.53 12.85
CA PRO A 71 -4.81 5.96 11.50
C PRO A 71 -4.11 6.82 10.45
N ARG A 72 -3.95 8.13 10.66
CA ARG A 72 -3.21 9.04 9.76
C ARG A 72 -1.72 8.72 9.72
N ASP A 73 -1.16 8.23 10.83
CA ASP A 73 0.25 7.87 10.96
C ASP A 73 0.53 6.44 10.48
N LEU A 74 -0.54 5.64 10.31
CA LEU A 74 -0.48 4.26 9.79
C LEU A 74 -0.78 4.21 8.29
N LEU A 75 -0.96 5.35 7.64
CA LEU A 75 -1.35 5.46 6.25
C LEU A 75 -0.11 5.51 5.35
N LEU A 76 -0.04 4.60 4.37
CA LEU A 76 1.09 4.55 3.44
C LEU A 76 1.33 5.92 2.77
N PRO A 77 2.57 6.45 2.80
CA PRO A 77 2.89 7.70 2.12
C PRO A 77 2.79 7.56 0.60
N ALA A 78 2.67 8.68 -0.11
CA ALA A 78 2.75 8.63 -1.56
C ALA A 78 4.22 8.40 -1.97
N PRO A 79 4.49 7.57 -2.98
CA PRO A 79 5.85 7.35 -3.45
C PRO A 79 6.43 8.60 -4.14
N ALA A 80 7.75 8.66 -4.26
CA ALA A 80 8.47 9.74 -4.90
C ALA A 80 8.00 9.94 -6.36
N GLY A 81 7.85 11.22 -6.74
CA GLY A 81 7.37 11.60 -8.07
C GLY A 81 5.86 11.45 -8.27
N ALA A 82 5.11 10.96 -7.29
CA ALA A 82 3.65 10.87 -7.37
C ALA A 82 2.99 12.23 -7.19
N LYS A 83 1.88 12.44 -7.91
CA LYS A 83 0.99 13.58 -7.71
C LYS A 83 -0.12 13.19 -6.74
N THR A 84 -0.17 13.82 -5.57
CA THR A 84 -1.21 13.59 -4.56
C THR A 84 -2.61 13.89 -5.10
N ASP A 85 -3.57 13.04 -4.77
CA ASP A 85 -4.99 13.27 -5.01
C ASP A 85 -5.53 14.29 -4.00
N LYS A 86 -6.13 15.37 -4.51
CA LYS A 86 -6.72 16.43 -3.66
C LYS A 86 -7.92 15.94 -2.87
N ALA A 87 -8.65 14.95 -3.37
CA ALA A 87 -9.81 14.38 -2.68
C ALA A 87 -9.40 13.38 -1.57
N LEU A 88 -8.16 12.87 -1.63
CA LEU A 88 -7.61 11.88 -0.71
C LEU A 88 -6.21 12.35 -0.24
N PRO A 89 -6.13 13.43 0.55
CA PRO A 89 -4.87 14.10 0.86
C PRO A 89 -3.99 13.34 1.87
N GLY A 90 -4.44 12.21 2.40
CA GLY A 90 -3.73 11.48 3.47
C GLY A 90 -4.23 11.78 4.87
N GLY A 91 -5.55 11.94 5.03
CA GLY A 91 -6.18 12.32 6.29
C GLY A 91 -7.59 11.75 6.44
N VAL A 92 -8.32 12.20 7.45
CA VAL A 92 -9.71 11.78 7.68
C VAL A 92 -10.58 12.25 6.52
N VAL A 93 -11.39 11.35 5.98
CA VAL A 93 -12.33 11.64 4.89
C VAL A 93 -13.75 11.23 5.30
N PRO A 94 -14.80 11.84 4.71
CA PRO A 94 -16.18 11.42 4.95
C PRO A 94 -16.44 9.97 4.54
N VAL A 95 -17.35 9.28 5.22
CA VAL A 95 -17.78 7.90 4.86
C VAL A 95 -18.25 7.83 3.40
N ASP A 96 -18.98 8.84 2.93
CA ASP A 96 -19.45 8.90 1.54
C ASP A 96 -18.31 8.90 0.52
N ARG A 97 -17.13 9.44 0.86
CA ARG A 97 -15.95 9.38 -0.01
C ARG A 97 -15.52 7.93 -0.23
N PHE A 98 -15.48 7.11 0.83
CA PHE A 98 -15.20 5.68 0.74
C PHE A 98 -16.31 4.94 -0.03
N LEU A 99 -17.58 5.19 0.28
CA LEU A 99 -18.70 4.52 -0.40
C LEU A 99 -18.73 4.77 -1.91
N THR A 100 -18.13 5.88 -2.39
CA THR A 100 -18.02 6.06 -3.83
C THR A 100 -17.14 5.03 -4.53
N GLU A 101 -16.23 4.35 -3.82
CA GLU A 101 -15.41 3.28 -4.38
C GLU A 101 -16.24 2.08 -4.79
N TYR A 102 -17.53 2.04 -4.46
CA TYR A 102 -18.47 1.01 -4.87
C TYR A 102 -19.55 1.55 -5.81
N GLY A 103 -20.20 0.61 -6.50
CA GLY A 103 -21.36 0.89 -7.35
C GLY A 103 -22.46 1.60 -6.56
N LYS A 104 -23.38 2.27 -7.27
CA LYS A 104 -24.42 3.06 -6.62
C LYS A 104 -25.40 2.19 -5.83
N ASP A 105 -25.63 0.98 -6.31
CA ASP A 105 -26.64 0.06 -5.79
C ASP A 105 -26.19 -0.56 -4.46
N GLU A 106 -24.87 -0.68 -4.23
CA GLU A 106 -24.31 -1.25 -3.00
C GLU A 106 -24.13 -0.23 -1.88
N ARG A 107 -24.15 1.08 -2.17
CA ARG A 107 -23.76 2.10 -1.18
C ARG A 107 -24.67 2.18 0.02
N ALA A 108 -25.98 2.00 -0.17
CA ALA A 108 -26.95 2.07 0.91
C ALA A 108 -26.71 0.91 1.89
N THR A 109 -26.64 -0.31 1.38
CA THR A 109 -26.35 -1.51 2.17
C THR A 109 -25.01 -1.42 2.89
N LEU A 110 -23.95 -0.97 2.20
CA LEU A 110 -22.64 -0.79 2.82
C LEU A 110 -22.65 0.31 3.89
N ARG A 111 -23.44 1.37 3.71
CA ARG A 111 -23.59 2.42 4.71
C ARG A 111 -24.24 1.89 5.98
N ASP A 112 -25.36 1.17 5.83
CA ASP A 112 -26.05 0.56 6.96
C ASP A 112 -25.12 -0.42 7.70
N ALA A 113 -24.34 -1.21 6.97
CA ALA A 113 -23.34 -2.09 7.55
C ALA A 113 -22.25 -1.34 8.34
N LEU A 114 -21.73 -0.23 7.81
CA LEU A 114 -20.75 0.60 8.52
C LEU A 114 -21.33 1.23 9.79
N ASP A 115 -22.59 1.63 9.76
CA ASP A 115 -23.29 2.18 10.93
C ASP A 115 -23.52 1.09 12.01
N VAL A 116 -23.96 -0.11 11.60
CA VAL A 116 -24.18 -1.27 12.49
C VAL A 116 -22.87 -1.77 13.11
N THR A 117 -21.80 -1.84 12.32
CA THR A 117 -20.47 -2.27 12.79
C THR A 117 -19.73 -1.17 13.56
N GLY A 118 -20.31 0.04 13.63
CA GLY A 118 -19.84 1.12 14.48
C GLY A 118 -18.55 1.78 13.98
N LEU A 119 -18.42 1.96 12.66
CA LEU A 119 -17.29 2.65 12.03
C LEU A 119 -16.95 3.94 12.79
N ARG A 120 -15.69 4.10 13.17
CA ARG A 120 -15.19 5.24 13.95
C ARG A 120 -14.59 6.31 13.06
N GLN A 121 -13.81 5.89 12.06
CA GLN A 121 -13.03 6.81 11.24
C GLN A 121 -12.71 6.16 9.90
N VAL A 122 -12.74 6.99 8.84
CA VAL A 122 -12.16 6.66 7.53
C VAL A 122 -10.99 7.59 7.30
N THR A 123 -9.83 7.03 7.00
CA THR A 123 -8.61 7.78 6.68
C THR A 123 -8.12 7.33 5.32
N ALA A 124 -7.78 8.25 4.43
CA ALA A 124 -7.45 7.86 3.06
C ALA A 124 -6.39 8.74 2.41
N ARG A 125 -5.54 8.10 1.58
CA ARG A 125 -4.56 8.75 0.71
C ARG A 125 -4.70 8.24 -0.70
N GLY A 126 -4.62 9.13 -1.67
CA GLY A 126 -4.58 8.79 -3.09
C GLY A 126 -3.46 9.52 -3.80
N TRP A 127 -2.96 8.93 -4.87
CA TRP A 127 -1.95 9.53 -5.72
C TRP A 127 -2.03 9.00 -7.16
N THR A 128 -1.38 9.73 -8.06
CA THR A 128 -1.21 9.33 -9.46
C THR A 128 0.28 9.29 -9.76
N MET A 129 0.74 8.16 -10.28
CA MET A 129 2.13 8.00 -10.73
C MET A 129 2.35 8.62 -12.12
N PRO A 130 3.60 8.96 -12.48
CA PRO A 130 3.94 9.47 -13.82
C PRO A 130 3.54 8.53 -14.96
N ASP A 131 3.43 7.22 -14.69
CA ASP A 131 2.96 6.22 -15.66
C ASP A 131 1.43 6.22 -15.87
N GLY A 132 0.68 7.05 -15.14
CA GLY A 132 -0.78 7.13 -15.22
C GLY A 132 -1.54 6.14 -14.33
N THR A 133 -0.84 5.36 -13.51
CA THR A 133 -1.45 4.53 -12.46
C THR A 133 -2.04 5.42 -11.37
N HIS A 134 -3.33 5.29 -11.12
CA HIS A 134 -3.98 5.85 -9.94
C HIS A 134 -3.95 4.82 -8.83
N ALA A 135 -3.57 5.25 -7.63
CA ALA A 135 -3.52 4.41 -6.45
C ALA A 135 -4.18 5.11 -5.28
N ARG A 136 -4.81 4.33 -4.40
CA ARG A 136 -5.47 4.84 -3.20
C ARG A 136 -5.54 3.78 -2.12
N VAL A 137 -5.42 4.25 -0.89
CA VAL A 137 -5.52 3.46 0.34
C VAL A 137 -6.59 4.09 1.23
N TYR A 138 -7.47 3.26 1.76
CA TYR A 138 -8.46 3.61 2.78
C TYR A 138 -8.21 2.76 4.02
N LEU A 139 -8.18 3.37 5.19
CA LEU A 139 -8.17 2.72 6.49
C LEU A 139 -9.50 3.00 7.18
N LEU A 140 -10.22 1.93 7.49
CA LEU A 140 -11.50 1.96 8.18
C LEU A 140 -11.28 1.41 9.58
N ARG A 141 -11.47 2.27 10.58
CA ARG A 141 -11.28 1.91 11.99
C ARG A 141 -12.62 1.59 12.64
N PHE A 142 -12.66 0.49 13.36
CA PHE A 142 -13.83 -0.04 14.07
C PHE A 142 -13.60 -0.05 15.59
N PRO A 143 -14.60 -0.39 16.41
CA PRO A 143 -14.45 -0.45 17.86
C PRO A 143 -13.50 -1.57 18.35
N GLY A 144 -13.21 -2.57 17.50
CA GLY A 144 -12.36 -3.71 17.84
C GLY A 144 -12.28 -4.72 16.70
N ALA A 145 -11.43 -5.73 16.86
CA ALA A 145 -11.09 -6.67 15.80
C ALA A 145 -12.26 -7.53 15.29
N GLY A 146 -13.23 -7.84 16.15
CA GLY A 146 -14.43 -8.57 15.78
C GLY A 146 -15.33 -7.80 14.81
N TYR A 147 -15.48 -6.48 15.02
CA TYR A 147 -16.27 -5.61 14.15
C TYR A 147 -15.60 -5.43 12.79
N ALA A 148 -14.28 -5.22 12.77
CA ALA A 148 -13.51 -5.17 11.54
C ALA A 148 -13.59 -6.49 10.75
N ALA A 149 -13.55 -7.64 11.44
CA ALA A 149 -13.71 -8.95 10.81
C ALA A 149 -15.11 -9.15 10.23
N SER A 150 -16.16 -8.82 10.99
CA SER A 150 -17.55 -8.91 10.55
C SER A 150 -17.78 -8.06 9.30
N PHE A 151 -17.35 -6.80 9.32
CA PHE A 151 -17.51 -5.92 8.17
C PHE A 151 -16.79 -6.46 6.93
N LEU A 152 -15.52 -6.87 7.07
CA LEU A 152 -14.74 -7.35 5.92
C LEU A 152 -15.30 -8.66 5.33
N GLY A 153 -15.71 -9.60 6.17
CA GLY A 153 -16.12 -10.93 5.76
C GLY A 153 -17.59 -11.03 5.34
N GLU A 154 -18.48 -10.47 6.14
CA GLU A 154 -19.93 -10.64 5.98
C GLU A 154 -20.54 -9.51 5.15
N ASP A 155 -20.22 -8.25 5.46
CA ASP A 155 -20.88 -7.10 4.86
C ASP A 155 -20.25 -6.68 3.53
N LEU A 156 -18.91 -6.58 3.50
CA LEU A 156 -18.14 -6.26 2.31
C LEU A 156 -17.90 -7.49 1.42
N GLY A 157 -17.94 -8.67 2.04
CA GLY A 157 -17.82 -9.95 1.36
C GLY A 157 -16.47 -10.17 0.69
N ALA A 158 -15.36 -9.81 1.32
CA ALA A 158 -14.04 -10.21 0.83
C ALA A 158 -13.86 -11.73 1.02
N ARG A 159 -13.60 -12.47 -0.07
CA ARG A 159 -13.45 -13.94 -0.05
C ARG A 159 -12.16 -14.38 -0.72
N ALA A 160 -11.77 -15.63 -0.50
CA ALA A 160 -10.49 -16.12 -0.99
C ALA A 160 -10.33 -16.08 -2.53
N GLN A 161 -11.41 -16.27 -3.28
CA GLN A 161 -11.36 -16.42 -4.75
C GLN A 161 -11.86 -15.20 -5.53
N ALA A 162 -12.90 -14.55 -5.05
CA ALA A 162 -13.51 -13.37 -5.66
C ALA A 162 -14.27 -12.59 -4.60
N PRO A 163 -14.31 -11.24 -4.67
CA PRO A 163 -15.11 -10.46 -3.75
C PRO A 163 -16.61 -10.66 -4.03
N ALA A 164 -17.45 -10.47 -3.00
CA ALA A 164 -18.90 -10.41 -3.17
C ALA A 164 -19.34 -9.10 -3.84
N ILE A 165 -18.62 -8.03 -3.50
CA ILE A 165 -18.90 -6.67 -3.93
C ILE A 165 -17.67 -6.14 -4.66
N GLU A 166 -17.85 -5.79 -5.93
CA GLU A 166 -16.80 -5.22 -6.77
C GLU A 166 -16.62 -3.72 -6.47
N PRO A 167 -15.38 -3.20 -6.46
CA PRO A 167 -15.15 -1.78 -6.57
C PRO A 167 -15.71 -1.24 -7.89
N ARG A 168 -16.21 0.00 -7.84
CA ARG A 168 -16.74 0.72 -8.99
C ARG A 168 -15.74 0.73 -10.14
N GLY A 169 -16.20 0.29 -11.30
CA GLY A 169 -15.42 0.25 -12.53
C GLY A 169 -14.74 -1.10 -12.78
N SER A 170 -14.78 -2.01 -11.80
CA SER A 170 -14.48 -3.41 -11.98
C SER A 170 -15.77 -4.17 -12.32
N SER A 171 -15.64 -5.23 -13.13
CA SER A 171 -16.77 -6.06 -13.53
C SER A 171 -16.66 -7.52 -13.10
N LEU A 172 -15.44 -8.05 -13.01
CA LEU A 172 -15.15 -9.41 -12.57
C LEU A 172 -13.73 -9.47 -12.02
N SER A 173 -13.57 -9.51 -10.71
CA SER A 173 -12.27 -9.69 -10.07
C SER A 173 -12.10 -11.11 -9.58
N THR A 174 -10.94 -11.69 -9.86
CA THR A 174 -10.53 -12.97 -9.29
C THR A 174 -9.25 -12.79 -8.50
N ARG A 175 -8.94 -13.78 -7.65
CA ARG A 175 -7.74 -13.81 -6.84
C ARG A 175 -6.52 -13.45 -7.69
N ASP A 176 -5.78 -12.45 -7.26
CA ASP A 176 -4.62 -11.96 -7.99
C ASP A 176 -3.58 -13.08 -8.10
N PRO A 177 -3.19 -13.50 -9.32
CA PRO A 177 -2.25 -14.59 -9.49
C PRO A 177 -0.85 -14.24 -8.96
N GLY A 178 -0.53 -12.94 -8.86
CA GLY A 178 0.72 -12.46 -8.27
C GLY A 178 0.70 -12.38 -6.75
N TRP A 179 -0.40 -12.76 -6.10
CA TRP A 179 -0.56 -12.71 -4.65
C TRP A 179 -0.19 -14.03 -3.97
N GLU A 180 0.83 -13.94 -3.13
CA GLU A 180 1.22 -14.99 -2.19
C GLU A 180 0.87 -14.52 -0.77
N PRO A 181 0.35 -15.41 0.09
CA PRO A 181 0.12 -15.08 1.50
C PRO A 181 1.41 -14.56 2.17
N PHE A 182 1.26 -13.57 3.04
CA PHE A 182 2.35 -13.05 3.87
C PHE A 182 2.98 -14.13 4.78
N PRO A 183 4.22 -13.94 5.27
CA PRO A 183 4.80 -14.78 6.33
C PRO A 183 3.93 -14.80 7.59
N ALA A 184 3.93 -15.93 8.31
CA ALA A 184 3.08 -16.20 9.48
C ALA A 184 3.25 -15.24 10.68
N ALA A 185 4.25 -14.35 10.68
CA ALA A 185 4.46 -13.36 11.74
C ALA A 185 3.31 -12.32 11.87
N TYR A 186 2.39 -12.29 10.91
CA TYR A 186 1.18 -11.46 10.92
C TYR A 186 -0.06 -12.34 11.20
N GLU A 187 -0.09 -12.98 12.37
CA GLU A 187 -1.24 -13.81 12.79
C GLU A 187 -2.44 -12.94 13.18
N ALA A 188 -3.25 -12.60 12.17
CA ALA A 188 -4.71 -12.63 12.17
C ALA A 188 -5.27 -12.21 10.80
N GLY A 189 -5.03 -13.00 9.75
CA GLY A 189 -5.92 -13.04 8.59
C GLY A 189 -5.51 -12.18 7.39
N SER A 190 -4.89 -12.87 6.43
CA SER A 190 -5.41 -12.97 5.07
C SER A 190 -5.66 -11.65 4.36
N GLY A 191 -4.60 -11.00 3.91
CA GLY A 191 -4.77 -10.07 2.81
C GLY A 191 -5.43 -10.78 1.63
N MET A 192 -6.52 -10.26 1.10
CA MET A 192 -7.10 -10.71 -0.16
C MET A 192 -6.71 -9.70 -1.23
N ALA A 193 -6.14 -10.19 -2.32
CA ALA A 193 -5.79 -9.40 -3.48
C ALA A 193 -6.53 -9.95 -4.68
N TYR A 194 -7.05 -9.05 -5.50
CA TYR A 194 -7.78 -9.39 -6.71
C TYR A 194 -7.31 -8.55 -7.88
N ALA A 195 -7.39 -9.14 -9.06
CA ALA A 195 -7.20 -8.47 -10.32
C ALA A 195 -8.46 -8.66 -11.18
N GLU A 196 -8.90 -7.57 -11.80
CA GLU A 196 -9.99 -7.64 -12.76
C GLU A 196 -9.58 -8.51 -13.96
N GLU A 197 -10.43 -9.47 -14.31
CA GLU A 197 -10.22 -10.37 -15.42
C GLU A 197 -10.43 -9.68 -16.78
N ALA A 198 -9.79 -10.22 -17.81
CA ALA A 198 -10.08 -9.80 -19.17
C ALA A 198 -11.43 -10.39 -19.63
N PRO A 199 -12.23 -9.66 -20.41
CA PRO A 199 -11.97 -8.30 -20.90
C PRO A 199 -12.34 -7.23 -19.86
N PHE A 200 -11.40 -6.32 -19.59
CA PHE A 200 -11.65 -5.09 -18.84
C PHE A 200 -11.74 -3.89 -19.79
N GLY A 201 -12.27 -2.77 -19.29
CA GLY A 201 -12.47 -1.55 -20.07
C GLY A 201 -11.17 -0.81 -20.40
N ALA A 202 -11.24 0.52 -20.53
CA ALA A 202 -10.05 1.34 -20.81
C ALA A 202 -8.98 1.26 -19.70
N ARG A 203 -9.37 0.80 -18.50
CA ARG A 203 -8.50 0.68 -17.33
C ARG A 203 -8.81 -0.63 -16.62
N GLN A 204 -7.77 -1.38 -16.25
CA GLN A 204 -7.90 -2.56 -15.39
C GLN A 204 -7.85 -2.14 -13.94
N ILE A 205 -8.67 -2.72 -13.08
CA ILE A 205 -8.57 -2.55 -11.63
C ILE A 205 -7.81 -3.71 -10.98
N ARG A 206 -6.92 -3.38 -10.03
CA ARG A 206 -6.46 -4.29 -8.99
C ARG A 206 -6.86 -3.73 -7.65
N HIS A 207 -7.35 -4.57 -6.76
CA HIS A 207 -7.75 -4.14 -5.44
C HIS A 207 -7.51 -5.22 -4.41
N GLY A 208 -7.44 -4.83 -3.15
CA GLY A 208 -7.23 -5.79 -2.09
C GLY A 208 -7.55 -5.23 -0.73
N TYR A 209 -7.76 -6.16 0.20
CA TYR A 209 -8.08 -5.87 1.57
C TYR A 209 -6.99 -6.42 2.48
N LEU A 210 -6.69 -5.70 3.55
CA LEU A 210 -5.94 -6.21 4.70
C LEU A 210 -6.78 -5.95 5.95
N ARG A 211 -6.62 -6.80 6.95
CA ARG A 211 -7.17 -6.55 8.28
C ARG A 211 -6.09 -6.81 9.30
N MET A 212 -5.97 -5.87 10.24
CA MET A 212 -5.15 -6.03 11.43
C MET A 212 -5.93 -5.42 12.58
N GLY A 213 -6.13 -6.17 13.65
CA GLY A 213 -6.90 -5.70 14.79
C GLY A 213 -8.24 -5.07 14.39
N ASP A 214 -8.50 -3.87 14.90
CA ASP A 214 -9.69 -3.02 14.70
C ASP A 214 -9.77 -2.30 13.34
N THR A 215 -8.82 -2.53 12.43
CA THR A 215 -8.71 -1.75 11.19
C THR A 215 -8.76 -2.63 9.94
N VAL A 216 -9.59 -2.21 8.98
CA VAL A 216 -9.63 -2.77 7.62
C VAL A 216 -8.96 -1.76 6.67
N ALA A 217 -7.97 -2.21 5.91
CA ALA A 217 -7.39 -1.43 4.82
C ALA A 217 -7.93 -1.91 3.47
N LEU A 218 -8.37 -0.97 2.62
CA LEU A 218 -8.67 -1.20 1.22
C LEU A 218 -7.63 -0.48 0.36
N MET A 219 -7.02 -1.23 -0.55
CA MET A 219 -6.06 -0.76 -1.53
C MET A 219 -6.69 -0.90 -2.90
N ILE A 220 -6.67 0.16 -3.71
CA ILE A 220 -7.10 0.11 -5.12
C ILE A 220 -6.04 0.75 -5.99
N THR A 221 -5.72 0.08 -7.09
CA THR A 221 -4.93 0.63 -8.19
C THR A 221 -5.67 0.44 -9.50
N ASP A 222 -5.65 1.46 -10.36
CA ASP A 222 -6.15 1.37 -11.71
C ASP A 222 -5.21 2.07 -12.69
N HIS A 223 -5.07 1.52 -13.89
CA HIS A 223 -4.10 1.95 -14.89
C HIS A 223 -4.72 1.88 -16.29
N PRO A 224 -4.39 2.79 -17.23
CA PRO A 224 -4.77 2.63 -18.63
C PRO A 224 -4.29 1.28 -19.19
N GLY A 225 -5.20 0.44 -19.67
CA GLY A 225 -4.85 -0.93 -20.02
C GLY A 225 -4.59 -1.77 -18.77
N ARG A 226 -3.40 -2.38 -18.63
CA ARG A 226 -3.12 -3.39 -17.60
C ARG A 226 -2.43 -2.79 -16.38
N THR A 227 -2.98 -3.01 -15.20
CA THR A 227 -2.43 -2.49 -13.95
C THR A 227 -1.18 -3.28 -13.52
N PRO A 228 -0.05 -2.60 -13.25
CA PRO A 228 1.19 -3.24 -12.80
C PRO A 228 1.02 -4.03 -11.49
N ALA A 229 1.41 -5.31 -11.51
CA ALA A 229 1.28 -6.19 -10.35
C ALA A 229 2.28 -5.86 -9.22
N VAL A 230 3.52 -5.52 -9.59
CA VAL A 230 4.61 -5.33 -8.62
C VAL A 230 4.36 -4.13 -7.70
N PRO A 231 4.03 -2.91 -8.20
CA PRO A 231 3.64 -1.80 -7.34
C PRO A 231 2.46 -2.11 -6.42
N PHE A 232 1.43 -2.79 -6.93
CA PHE A 232 0.25 -3.12 -6.14
C PHE A 232 0.60 -4.07 -4.99
N ARG A 233 1.38 -5.13 -5.26
CA ARG A 233 1.88 -6.04 -4.22
C ARG A 233 2.74 -5.29 -3.19
N GLN A 234 3.64 -4.42 -3.64
CA GLN A 234 4.46 -3.59 -2.76
C GLN A 234 3.59 -2.72 -1.85
N MET A 235 2.55 -2.08 -2.40
CA MET A 235 1.61 -1.24 -1.65
C MET A 235 0.91 -2.03 -0.54
N MET A 236 0.43 -3.24 -0.84
CA MET A 236 -0.16 -4.11 0.19
C MET A 236 0.87 -4.53 1.25
N ILE A 237 2.10 -4.83 0.84
CA ILE A 237 3.17 -5.21 1.78
C ILE A 237 3.46 -4.10 2.77
N LEU A 238 3.74 -2.91 2.24
CA LEU A 238 4.11 -1.74 3.03
C LEU A 238 2.96 -1.27 3.92
N GLN A 239 1.72 -1.31 3.43
CA GLN A 239 0.55 -0.97 4.25
C GLN A 239 0.32 -2.00 5.37
N GLY A 240 0.56 -3.29 5.11
CA GLY A 240 0.51 -4.32 6.15
C GLY A 240 1.55 -4.10 7.24
N GLN A 241 2.77 -3.70 6.87
CA GLN A 241 3.84 -3.37 7.83
C GLN A 241 3.46 -2.18 8.72
N LEU A 242 2.78 -1.16 8.18
CA LEU A 242 2.32 -0.03 8.97
C LEU A 242 1.22 -0.38 9.97
N LEU A 243 0.45 -1.45 9.73
CA LEU A 243 -0.62 -1.88 10.62
C LEU A 243 -0.17 -2.88 11.71
N ALA A 244 1.04 -3.44 11.60
CA ALA A 244 1.50 -4.54 12.46
C ALA A 244 2.19 -4.08 13.77
#